data_AF-A0A819DQY6-F1
#
_entry.id   AF-A0A819DQY6-F1
#
_cell.length_a   1.000
_cell.length_b   1.000
_cell.length_c   1.000
_cell.angle_alpha   90.00
_cell.angle_beta   90.00
_cell.angle_gamma   90.00
#
_symmetry.space_group_name_H-M   'P 1'
#
loop_
_entity.id
_entity.type
_entity.pdbx_description
1 polymer ?
#
loop_
_entity_poly.entity_id
_entity_poly.type
_entity_poly.pdbx_seq_one_letter_code
_entity_poly.pdbx_strand_id
1 'polypeptide(L)'
;MTTFRLATINVHYFADPSTHENSIKRLVTILKPYNFDLIAVQEANNDEDWFQFCTLLGLNHFIYGSCEEDVFGNGGKRSLLQCCLDSDHPFVKDRIFAVTHLDHLNENDRLKQIKDFDPLKKNIDILMGDMNSLTWDDYSNHYHEKNVFGLRKASKWEKPFLM
;
A
#
# COMPACT_ATOMS: atom_id res chain seq x y z
N MET A 1 15.77 25.09 3.38
CA MET A 1 14.59 24.23 3.64
C MET A 1 15.08 22.80 3.74
N THR A 2 14.64 22.07 4.75
CA THR A 2 14.89 20.63 4.87
C THR A 2 14.08 19.87 3.82
N THR A 3 14.57 18.72 3.36
CA THR A 3 13.83 17.81 2.48
C THR A 3 12.86 16.98 3.32
N PHE A 4 11.60 16.86 2.88
CA PHE A 4 10.64 15.89 3.41
C PHE A 4 10.57 14.68 2.49
N ARG A 5 10.82 13.49 3.03
CA ARG A 5 10.91 12.22 2.29
C ARG A 5 9.73 11.35 2.62
N LEU A 6 8.97 11.02 1.59
CA LEU A 6 7.77 10.20 1.69
C LEU A 6 7.95 8.91 0.89
N ALA A 7 7.45 7.79 1.42
CA ALA A 7 7.35 6.52 0.70
C ALA A 7 5.97 5.90 0.84
N THR A 8 5.62 5.05 -0.12
CA THR A 8 4.53 4.09 -0.01
C THR A 8 5.05 2.69 -0.36
N ILE A 9 4.55 1.67 0.34
CA ILE A 9 4.96 0.29 0.12
C ILE A 9 3.83 -0.69 0.44
N ASN A 10 3.55 -1.61 -0.47
CA ASN A 10 2.78 -2.81 -0.19
C ASN A 10 3.76 -3.89 0.31
N VAL A 11 3.54 -4.39 1.54
CA VAL A 11 4.47 -5.33 2.21
C VAL A 11 4.01 -6.78 2.15
N HIS A 12 2.82 -7.08 1.61
CA HIS A 12 2.27 -8.43 1.51
C HIS A 12 2.45 -9.27 2.79
N TYR A 13 1.91 -8.79 3.91
CA TYR A 13 2.01 -9.42 5.24
C TYR A 13 3.46 -9.67 5.69
N PHE A 14 4.39 -8.85 5.21
CA PHE A 14 5.82 -9.01 5.40
C PHE A 14 6.36 -10.37 4.93
N ALA A 15 5.71 -11.08 4.02
CA ALA A 15 6.15 -12.39 3.56
C ALA A 15 6.92 -12.29 2.23
N ASP A 16 8.02 -13.03 2.11
CA ASP A 16 8.71 -13.19 0.84
C ASP A 16 7.85 -14.00 -0.13
N PRO A 17 7.63 -13.53 -1.37
CA PRO A 17 6.70 -14.18 -2.27
C PRO A 17 7.18 -15.56 -2.76
N SER A 18 8.46 -15.88 -2.65
CA SER A 18 9.03 -17.15 -3.10
C SER A 18 9.12 -18.19 -1.98
N THR A 19 9.43 -17.76 -0.75
CA THR A 19 9.65 -18.66 0.38
C THR A 19 8.54 -18.61 1.44
N HIS A 20 7.68 -17.59 1.40
CA HIS A 20 6.73 -17.24 2.46
C HIS A 20 7.38 -16.94 3.81
N GLU A 21 8.71 -16.77 3.86
CA GLU A 21 9.42 -16.41 5.08
C GLU A 21 9.21 -14.93 5.41
N ASN A 22 9.27 -14.59 6.70
CA ASN A 22 9.21 -13.20 7.14
C ASN A 22 10.39 -12.40 6.57
N SER A 23 10.07 -11.26 5.94
CA SER A 23 10.97 -10.42 5.16
C SER A 23 11.28 -9.07 5.83
N ILE A 24 10.85 -8.84 7.08
CA ILE A 24 10.99 -7.56 7.79
C ILE A 24 12.43 -7.07 7.77
N LYS A 25 13.40 -7.92 8.15
CA LYS A 25 14.81 -7.54 8.20
C LYS A 25 15.33 -7.08 6.84
N ARG A 26 14.94 -7.78 5.77
CA ARG A 26 15.32 -7.42 4.40
C ARG A 26 14.71 -6.09 3.99
N LEU A 27 13.41 -5.88 4.25
CA LEU A 27 12.74 -4.61 3.97
C LEU A 27 13.38 -3.45 4.75
N VAL A 28 13.69 -3.64 6.03
CA VAL A 28 14.39 -2.65 6.84
C VAL A 28 15.77 -2.32 6.25
N THR A 29 16.55 -3.31 5.85
CA THR A 29 17.87 -3.09 5.22
C THR A 29 17.76 -2.24 3.96
N ILE A 30 16.70 -2.43 3.16
CA ILE A 30 16.45 -1.65 1.95
C ILE A 30 16.00 -0.23 2.30
N LEU A 31 15.03 -0.08 3.21
CA LEU A 31 14.34 1.19 3.44
C LEU A 31 15.11 2.14 4.37
N LYS A 32 15.86 1.61 5.34
CA LYS A 32 16.54 2.41 6.36
C LYS A 32 17.52 3.46 5.81
N PRO A 33 18.34 3.18 4.77
CA PRO A 33 19.24 4.17 4.19
C PRO A 33 18.54 5.39 3.59
N TYR A 34 17.27 5.29 3.22
CA TYR A 34 16.53 6.39 2.61
C TYR A 34 16.05 7.43 3.63
N ASN A 35 16.02 7.09 4.93
CA ASN A 35 15.66 7.99 6.03
C ASN A 35 14.35 8.75 5.75
N PHE A 36 13.27 7.99 5.49
CA PHE A 36 11.94 8.55 5.24
C PHE A 36 11.37 9.23 6.49
N ASP A 37 10.69 10.35 6.29
CA ASP A 37 9.98 11.09 7.34
C ASP A 37 8.54 10.57 7.52
N LEU A 38 7.96 10.01 6.45
CA LEU A 38 6.65 9.36 6.45
C LEU A 38 6.65 8.14 5.53
N ILE A 39 6.08 7.03 5.98
CA ILE A 39 5.88 5.82 5.17
C ILE A 39 4.42 5.38 5.28
N ALA A 40 3.77 5.23 4.12
CA ALA A 40 2.47 4.58 3.98
C ALA A 40 2.67 3.08 3.67
N VAL A 41 2.03 2.21 4.45
CA VAL A 41 2.20 0.76 4.34
C VAL A 41 0.87 0.08 4.05
N GLN A 42 0.81 -0.76 3.01
CA GLN A 42 -0.35 -1.56 2.62
C GLN A 42 -0.09 -3.05 2.85
N GLU A 43 -1.16 -3.83 3.06
CA GLU A 43 -1.12 -5.27 3.37
C GLU A 43 -0.28 -5.62 4.62
N ALA A 44 -0.22 -4.73 5.61
CA ALA A 44 0.24 -5.07 6.95
C ALA A 44 -0.95 -5.44 7.83
N ASN A 45 -0.73 -6.34 8.79
CA ASN A 45 -1.66 -6.59 9.89
C ASN A 45 -1.28 -5.74 11.10
N ASN A 46 -2.21 -5.55 12.04
CA ASN A 46 -1.91 -4.90 13.32
C ASN A 46 -1.38 -5.91 14.35
N ASP A 47 -0.17 -6.42 14.13
CA ASP A 47 0.44 -7.50 14.88
C ASP A 47 1.92 -7.23 15.22
N GLU A 48 2.59 -8.19 15.89
CA GLU A 48 3.99 -8.07 16.32
C GLU A 48 4.96 -7.76 15.17
N ASP A 49 4.67 -8.26 13.97
CA ASP A 49 5.48 -8.03 12.77
C ASP A 49 5.42 -6.57 12.35
N TRP A 50 4.23 -5.95 12.35
CA TRP A 50 4.08 -4.51 12.14
C TRP A 50 4.86 -3.68 13.16
N PHE A 51 4.71 -3.99 14.46
CA PHE A 51 5.43 -3.28 15.52
C PHE A 51 6.95 -3.42 15.39
N GLN A 52 7.44 -4.62 15.05
CA GLN A 52 8.86 -4.88 14.83
C GLN A 52 9.39 -4.07 13.64
N PHE A 53 8.66 -4.03 12.53
CA PHE A 53 9.03 -3.27 11.34
C PHE A 53 9.18 -1.77 11.64
N CYS A 54 8.18 -1.15 12.28
CA CYS A 54 8.24 0.26 12.69
C CYS A 54 9.43 0.54 13.61
N THR A 55 9.65 -0.31 14.61
CA THR A 55 10.74 -0.17 15.58
C THR A 55 12.11 -0.23 14.90
N LEU A 56 12.32 -1.19 14.01
CA LEU A 56 13.61 -1.38 13.33
C LEU A 56 13.95 -0.23 12.35
N LEU A 57 12.93 0.39 11.77
CA LEU A 57 13.06 1.61 10.97
C LEU A 57 13.26 2.88 11.81
N GLY A 58 12.99 2.83 13.12
CA GLY A 58 13.05 4.00 14.00
C GLY A 58 11.83 4.92 13.89
N LEU A 59 10.68 4.37 13.46
CA LEU A 59 9.41 5.10 13.39
C LEU A 59 8.73 5.06 14.77
N ASN A 60 8.82 6.18 15.50
CA ASN A 60 8.30 6.28 16.87
C ASN A 60 6.79 6.54 16.95
N HIS A 61 6.17 6.91 15.82
CA HIS A 61 4.75 7.20 15.73
C HIS A 61 4.18 6.46 14.52
N PHE A 62 3.10 5.71 14.75
CA PHE A 62 2.40 5.00 13.70
C PHE A 62 0.93 4.83 14.10
N ILE A 63 0.08 4.72 13.08
CA ILE A 63 -1.35 4.48 13.20
C ILE A 63 -1.74 3.36 12.24
N TYR A 64 -2.75 2.59 12.60
CA TYR A 64 -3.26 1.49 11.78
C TYR A 64 -4.73 1.74 11.45
N GLY A 65 -5.09 1.60 10.17
CA GLY A 65 -6.48 1.61 9.70
C GLY A 65 -6.85 0.24 9.18
N SER A 66 -7.85 -0.41 9.79
CA SER A 66 -8.36 -1.68 9.28
C SER A 66 -9.10 -1.50 7.95
N CYS A 67 -9.05 -2.51 7.09
CA CYS A 67 -10.10 -2.74 6.09
C CYS A 67 -11.13 -3.65 6.78
N GLU A 68 -12.41 -3.26 6.84
CA GLU A 68 -13.45 -4.07 7.50
C GLU A 68 -13.65 -5.44 6.82
N GLU A 69 -13.74 -6.46 7.68
CA GLU A 69 -14.22 -7.86 7.56
C GLU A 69 -14.05 -8.65 6.25
N ASP A 70 -13.53 -9.87 6.41
CA ASP A 70 -13.30 -10.96 5.46
C ASP A 70 -14.47 -11.28 4.51
N VAL A 71 -14.76 -10.40 3.57
CA VAL A 71 -15.54 -10.79 2.39
C VAL A 71 -14.56 -11.37 1.37
N PHE A 72 -14.24 -12.65 1.52
CA PHE A 72 -13.59 -13.45 0.48
C PHE A 72 -14.47 -13.47 -0.78
N GLY A 73 -14.31 -12.47 -1.63
CA GLY A 73 -14.94 -12.29 -2.93
C GLY A 73 -14.10 -11.31 -3.75
N ASN A 74 -14.25 -11.32 -5.08
CA ASN A 74 -13.40 -10.59 -6.03
C ASN A 74 -13.56 -9.05 -6.00
N GLY A 75 -14.00 -8.47 -4.87
CA GLY A 75 -14.25 -7.05 -4.67
C GLY A 75 -14.55 -6.78 -3.19
N GLY A 76 -13.50 -6.67 -2.38
CA GLY A 76 -13.62 -6.40 -0.93
C GLY A 76 -13.86 -4.92 -0.63
N LYS A 77 -14.42 -4.61 0.55
CA LYS A 77 -14.43 -3.25 1.08
C LYS A 77 -12.99 -2.80 1.28
N ARG A 78 -12.63 -1.65 0.69
CA ARG A 78 -11.36 -0.97 0.93
C ARG A 78 -11.57 0.21 1.85
N SER A 79 -10.55 0.57 2.61
CA SER A 79 -10.59 1.73 3.49
C SER A 79 -9.61 2.81 3.04
N LEU A 80 -9.82 3.99 3.60
CA LEU A 80 -8.97 5.15 3.43
C LEU A 80 -8.60 5.62 4.84
N LEU A 81 -7.31 5.60 5.17
CA LEU A 81 -6.81 6.16 6.41
C LEU A 81 -6.33 7.58 6.16
N GLN A 82 -6.88 8.55 6.89
CA GLN A 82 -6.51 9.96 6.79
C GLN A 82 -5.82 10.42 8.08
N CYS A 83 -4.80 11.27 7.96
CA CYS A 83 -4.16 11.89 9.10
C CYS A 83 -3.66 13.31 8.79
N CYS A 84 -3.58 14.12 9.84
CA CYS A 84 -2.82 15.36 9.87
C CYS A 84 -1.57 15.12 10.71
N LEU A 85 -0.43 15.60 10.25
CA LEU A 85 0.83 15.49 10.99
C LEU A 85 1.09 16.79 11.75
N ASP A 86 1.40 16.67 13.04
CA ASP A 86 1.86 17.79 13.84
C ASP A 86 3.34 18.07 13.50
N SER A 87 3.57 19.01 12.58
CA SER A 87 4.90 19.33 12.07
C SER A 87 5.00 20.77 11.58
N ASP A 88 6.08 21.45 11.96
CA ASP A 88 6.43 22.78 11.44
C ASP A 88 7.07 22.74 10.05
N HIS A 89 7.28 21.56 9.47
CA HIS A 89 7.86 21.46 8.14
C HIS A 89 6.94 22.15 7.11
N PRO A 90 7.41 23.10 6.27
CA PRO A 90 6.54 23.87 5.37
C PRO A 90 5.74 23.03 4.37
N PHE A 91 6.27 21.86 3.98
CA PHE A 91 5.55 20.89 3.14
C PHE A 91 4.52 20.04 3.91
N VAL A 92 4.61 19.95 5.23
CA VAL A 92 3.71 19.10 6.02
C VAL A 92 2.62 19.93 6.69
N LYS A 93 3.00 21.12 7.16
CA LYS A 93 2.13 22.04 7.86
C LYS A 93 0.83 22.26 7.09
N ASP A 94 -0.28 22.13 7.82
CA ASP A 94 -1.65 22.33 7.35
C ASP A 94 -2.11 21.38 6.22
N ARG A 95 -1.39 20.27 5.96
CA ARG A 95 -1.80 19.28 4.95
C ARG A 95 -2.43 18.03 5.54
N ILE A 96 -3.44 17.52 4.85
CA ILE A 96 -4.10 16.25 5.11
C ILE A 96 -3.49 15.18 4.19
N PHE A 97 -2.95 14.14 4.82
CA PHE A 97 -2.42 12.97 4.15
C PHE A 97 -3.46 11.85 4.20
N ALA A 98 -3.50 11.03 3.15
CA ALA A 98 -4.32 9.83 3.15
C ALA A 98 -3.63 8.68 2.44
N VAL A 99 -3.85 7.47 2.95
CA VAL A 99 -3.39 6.21 2.36
C VAL A 99 -4.58 5.29 2.07
N THR A 100 -4.53 4.61 0.92
CA THR A 100 -5.50 3.56 0.57
C THR A 100 -4.81 2.38 -0.13
N HIS A 101 -5.57 1.30 -0.31
CA HIS A 101 -5.22 0.16 -1.15
C HIS A 101 -6.48 -0.21 -1.93
N LEU A 102 -6.50 0.02 -3.25
CA LEU A 102 -7.68 -0.18 -4.08
C LEU A 102 -7.79 -1.62 -4.58
N ASP A 103 -8.95 -1.98 -5.14
CA ASP A 103 -9.15 -3.30 -5.73
C ASP A 103 -8.18 -3.63 -6.89
N HIS A 104 -7.60 -4.82 -6.87
CA HIS A 104 -6.64 -5.24 -7.90
C HIS A 104 -7.27 -6.04 -9.05
N LEU A 105 -8.54 -6.43 -8.93
CA LEU A 105 -9.21 -7.34 -9.88
C LEU A 105 -10.11 -6.58 -10.86
N ASN A 106 -10.86 -5.57 -10.39
CA ASN A 106 -11.89 -4.92 -11.18
C ASN A 106 -11.78 -3.39 -11.15
N GLU A 107 -11.58 -2.79 -12.33
CA GLU A 107 -11.47 -1.33 -12.47
C GLU A 107 -12.75 -0.59 -12.06
N ASN A 108 -13.94 -1.12 -12.37
CA ASN A 108 -15.20 -0.48 -11.97
C ASN A 108 -15.35 -0.45 -10.44
N ASP A 109 -14.88 -1.49 -9.74
CA ASP A 109 -14.87 -1.52 -8.29
C ASP A 109 -13.86 -0.51 -7.73
N ARG A 110 -12.68 -0.35 -8.33
CA ARG A 110 -11.74 0.73 -7.98
C ARG A 110 -12.36 2.11 -8.16
N LEU A 111 -12.99 2.37 -9.30
CA LEU A 111 -13.62 3.66 -9.59
C LEU A 111 -14.76 3.95 -8.61
N LYS A 112 -15.52 2.92 -8.22
CA LYS A 112 -16.52 3.02 -7.17
C LYS A 112 -15.89 3.34 -5.82
N GLN A 113 -14.81 2.67 -5.42
CA GLN A 113 -14.07 2.94 -4.19
C GLN A 113 -13.56 4.39 -4.14
N ILE A 114 -12.94 4.88 -5.22
CA ILE A 114 -12.49 6.28 -5.33
C ILE A 114 -13.66 7.24 -5.15
N LYS A 115 -14.81 6.94 -5.76
CA LYS A 115 -16.02 7.76 -5.63
C LYS A 115 -16.60 7.72 -4.22
N ASP A 116 -16.59 6.57 -3.56
CA ASP A 116 -17.09 6.38 -2.20
C ASP A 116 -16.19 7.09 -1.18
N PHE A 117 -14.88 7.09 -1.41
CA PHE A 117 -13.93 7.88 -0.62
C PHE A 117 -14.13 9.37 -0.83
N ASP A 118 -14.35 9.81 -2.07
CA ASP A 118 -14.45 11.21 -2.47
C ASP A 118 -13.32 12.09 -1.90
N PRO A 119 -12.06 11.90 -2.36
CA PRO A 119 -10.89 12.59 -1.82
C PRO A 119 -11.02 14.12 -1.81
N LEU A 120 -11.72 14.68 -2.81
CA LEU A 120 -11.96 16.12 -2.94
C LEU A 120 -12.88 16.64 -1.84
N LYS A 121 -14.01 15.97 -1.57
CA LYS A 121 -14.88 16.38 -0.45
C LYS A 121 -14.23 16.20 0.92
N LYS A 122 -13.27 15.28 1.02
CA LYS A 122 -12.49 15.03 2.23
C LYS A 122 -11.29 15.98 2.41
N ASN A 123 -11.08 16.93 1.50
CA ASN A 123 -9.97 17.88 1.52
C ASN A 123 -8.59 17.20 1.66
N ILE A 124 -8.37 16.09 0.94
CA ILE A 124 -7.08 15.39 0.97
C ILE A 124 -6.09 16.12 0.09
N ASP A 125 -4.98 16.58 0.66
CA ASP A 125 -3.90 17.24 -0.08
C ASP A 125 -2.97 16.22 -0.73
N ILE A 126 -2.64 15.15 -0.01
CA ILE A 126 -1.72 14.10 -0.46
C ILE A 126 -2.40 12.74 -0.32
N LEU A 127 -2.74 12.13 -1.45
CA LEU A 127 -3.26 10.75 -1.52
C LEU A 127 -2.15 9.81 -2.01
N MET A 128 -1.89 8.74 -1.29
CA MET A 128 -0.88 7.74 -1.61
C MET A 128 -1.37 6.31 -1.36
N GLY A 129 -0.60 5.34 -1.82
CA GLY A 129 -0.91 3.93 -1.63
C GLY A 129 -0.86 3.13 -2.92
N ASP A 130 -1.24 1.86 -2.81
CA ASP A 130 -1.39 0.98 -3.95
C ASP A 130 -2.76 1.20 -4.60
N MET A 131 -2.76 1.98 -5.69
CA MET A 131 -3.99 2.30 -6.42
C MET A 131 -4.43 1.16 -7.33
N ASN A 132 -3.59 0.12 -7.51
CA ASN A 132 -3.81 -0.95 -8.46
C ASN A 132 -4.21 -0.45 -9.87
N SER A 133 -3.75 0.73 -10.29
CA SER A 133 -4.32 1.46 -11.42
C SER A 133 -3.89 0.96 -12.79
N LEU A 134 -2.95 0.01 -12.86
CA LEU A 134 -2.46 -0.51 -14.13
C LEU A 134 -3.52 -1.43 -14.77
N THR A 135 -3.67 -1.28 -16.07
CA THR A 135 -4.58 -1.99 -16.96
C THR A 135 -3.78 -2.82 -17.96
N TRP A 136 -4.46 -3.68 -18.74
CA TRP A 136 -3.79 -4.44 -19.80
C TRP A 136 -3.04 -3.54 -20.79
N ASP A 137 -3.64 -2.39 -21.12
CA ASP A 137 -3.12 -1.45 -22.12
C ASP A 137 -1.82 -0.75 -21.67
N ASP A 138 -1.51 -0.79 -20.37
CA ASP A 138 -0.25 -0.29 -19.82
C ASP A 138 0.94 -1.23 -20.09
N TYR A 139 0.69 -2.43 -20.62
CA TYR A 139 1.70 -3.44 -20.90
C TYR A 139 1.74 -3.84 -22.38
N SER A 140 2.94 -4.19 -22.86
CA SER A 140 3.01 -5.01 -24.07
C SER A 140 2.49 -6.42 -23.78
N ASN A 141 1.81 -7.04 -24.75
CA ASN A 141 1.30 -8.42 -24.62
C ASN A 141 2.39 -9.39 -24.11
N HIS A 142 3.61 -9.31 -24.67
CA HIS A 142 4.72 -10.16 -24.26
C HIS A 142 5.11 -9.96 -22.79
N TYR A 143 5.19 -8.70 -22.33
CA TYR A 143 5.52 -8.42 -20.95
C TYR A 143 4.42 -8.89 -20.00
N HIS A 144 3.17 -8.63 -20.36
CA HIS A 144 2.02 -9.02 -19.55
C HIS A 144 1.96 -10.55 -19.38
N GLU A 145 2.02 -11.31 -20.47
CA GLU A 145 1.98 -12.78 -20.42
C GLU A 145 3.13 -13.35 -19.58
N LYS A 146 4.36 -12.91 -19.82
CA LYS A 146 5.54 -13.49 -19.18
C LYS A 146 5.70 -13.07 -17.71
N ASN A 147 5.54 -11.78 -17.43
CA ASN A 147 5.94 -11.20 -16.14
C ASN A 147 4.77 -10.85 -15.24
N VAL A 148 3.58 -10.58 -15.77
CA VAL A 148 2.40 -10.33 -14.94
C VAL A 148 1.67 -11.65 -14.71
N PHE A 149 1.13 -12.25 -15.77
CA PHE A 149 0.34 -13.47 -15.67
C PHE A 149 1.20 -14.68 -15.26
N GLY A 150 2.36 -14.86 -15.89
CA GLY A 150 3.28 -15.95 -15.60
C GLY A 150 3.76 -15.96 -14.14
N LEU A 151 4.18 -14.81 -13.61
CA LEU A 151 4.64 -14.71 -12.22
C LEU A 151 3.49 -14.84 -11.22
N ARG A 152 2.33 -14.20 -11.45
CA ARG A 152 1.15 -14.35 -10.57
C ARG A 152 0.70 -15.80 -10.48
N LYS A 153 0.66 -16.52 -11.62
CA LYS A 153 0.34 -17.95 -11.64
C LYS A 153 1.37 -18.80 -10.90
N ALA A 154 2.65 -18.44 -10.97
CA ALA A 154 3.73 -19.17 -10.32
C ALA A 154 3.84 -18.88 -8.81
N SER A 155 3.45 -17.67 -8.39
CA SER A 155 3.67 -17.18 -7.02
C SER A 155 2.74 -17.85 -6.01
N LYS A 156 1.66 -18.52 -6.44
CA LYS A 156 0.64 -19.18 -5.59
C LYS A 156 -0.11 -18.24 -4.63
N TRP A 157 0.19 -16.94 -4.64
CA TRP A 157 -0.44 -15.93 -3.79
C TRP A 157 -1.85 -15.56 -4.26
N GLU A 158 -2.05 -15.50 -5.58
CA GLU A 158 -3.34 -15.26 -6.19
C GLU A 158 -3.87 -16.58 -6.75
N LYS A 159 -5.15 -16.91 -6.52
CA LYS A 159 -5.78 -18.02 -7.24
C LYS A 159 -5.66 -17.72 -8.74
N PRO A 160 -5.30 -18.69 -9.59
CA PRO A 160 -5.22 -18.46 -11.03
C PRO A 160 -6.57 -17.89 -11.48
N PHE A 161 -6.53 -16.73 -12.17
CA PHE A 161 -7.71 -16.16 -12.79
C PHE A 161 -8.37 -17.27 -13.62
N LEU A 162 -9.54 -17.72 -13.18
CA LEU A 162 -10.41 -18.53 -14.02
C LEU A 162 -10.90 -17.56 -15.09
N MET A 163 -10.21 -17.55 -16.23
CA MET A 163 -10.73 -17.00 -17.47
C MET A 163 -11.95 -17.82 -17.91
#